data_AF-G4HAI9-F1
#
_entry.id   AF-G4HAI9-F1
#
_cell.length_a   1.000
_cell.length_b   1.000
_cell.length_c   1.000
_cell.angle_alpha   90.00
_cell.angle_beta   90.00
_cell.angle_gamma   90.00
#
_symmetry.space_group_name_H-M   'P 1'
#
loop_
_entity.id
_entity.type
_entity.pdbx_description
1 polymer ?
#
loop_
_entity_poly.entity_id
_entity_poly.type
_entity_poly.pdbx_seq_one_letter_code
_entity_poly.pdbx_strand_id
1 'polypeptide(L)'
;MKLRRTFVYRSDCIPAVRSRNSSLRKRKKSTLQKHWVRLKKFVVARLARLADQLGLLRQQVDRLSVQVSALQSRVDALTPAQGGIVSFLRARVGTLATIETPAGTLFGTIILVGEDFVQLREADGSIVLIPLRNVLSVV
;
A
#
# COMPACT_ATOMS: atom_id res chain seq x y z
N MET A 1 -16.85 92.43 -2.19
CA MET A 1 -16.06 91.23 -1.85
C MET A 1 -14.59 91.62 -1.76
N LYS A 2 -13.96 91.39 -0.59
CA LYS A 2 -12.51 91.49 -0.33
C LYS A 2 -11.83 90.32 -1.08
N LEU A 3 -10.61 90.42 -1.58
CA LEU A 3 -9.39 90.27 -0.77
C LEU A 3 -8.15 90.84 -1.50
N ARG A 4 -7.32 91.48 -0.68
CA ARG A 4 -5.99 92.00 -0.98
C ARG A 4 -5.03 90.84 -1.27
N ARG A 5 -4.18 90.95 -2.29
CA ARG A 5 -3.01 90.08 -2.45
C ARG A 5 -1.85 90.68 -1.66
N THR A 6 -1.55 90.11 -0.51
CA THR A 6 -0.33 90.39 0.25
C THR A 6 0.85 89.66 -0.38
N PHE A 7 1.87 90.42 -0.72
CA PHE A 7 3.21 89.94 -1.01
C PHE A 7 3.77 89.28 0.25
N VAL A 8 4.21 88.03 0.16
CA VAL A 8 5.02 87.38 1.19
C VAL A 8 6.32 86.95 0.54
N TYR A 9 7.39 87.60 0.99
CA TYR A 9 8.77 87.28 0.68
C TYR A 9 9.26 86.22 1.69
N ARG A 10 9.74 85.09 1.18
CA ARG A 10 10.58 84.10 1.88
C ARG A 10 11.42 83.46 0.76
N SER A 11 12.67 83.90 0.53
CA SER A 11 13.85 83.65 1.36
C SER A 11 13.88 82.21 1.83
N ASP A 12 14.35 81.32 0.94
CA ASP A 12 15.51 80.45 1.17
C ASP A 12 15.44 79.27 0.19
N CYS A 13 16.17 79.42 -0.92
CA CYS A 13 16.47 78.30 -1.81
C CYS A 13 17.38 77.33 -1.04
N ILE A 14 16.81 76.31 -0.43
CA ILE A 14 17.59 75.16 0.05
C ILE A 14 18.15 74.47 -1.19
N PRO A 15 19.47 74.37 -1.39
CA PRO A 15 20.00 73.58 -2.49
C PRO A 15 19.57 72.14 -2.25
N ALA A 16 18.88 71.54 -3.23
CA ALA A 16 18.59 70.12 -3.23
C ALA A 16 19.94 69.37 -3.15
N VAL A 17 20.28 68.90 -1.95
CA VAL A 17 21.40 67.97 -1.75
C VAL A 17 21.01 66.73 -2.53
N ARG A 18 21.57 66.61 -3.73
CA ARG A 18 21.48 65.42 -4.57
C ARG A 18 22.20 64.33 -3.80
N SER A 19 21.44 63.60 -2.97
CA SER A 19 21.89 62.35 -2.37
C SER A 19 22.39 61.47 -3.51
N ARG A 20 23.71 61.41 -3.68
CA ARG A 20 24.37 60.32 -4.38
C ARG A 20 24.01 59.09 -3.58
N ASN A 21 22.92 58.44 -3.95
CA ASN A 21 22.69 57.06 -3.56
C ASN A 21 23.87 56.29 -4.14
N SER A 22 24.82 56.06 -3.24
CA SER A 22 25.99 55.24 -3.44
C SER A 22 25.51 53.97 -4.14
N SER A 23 26.08 53.72 -5.32
CA SER A 23 25.92 52.47 -6.02
C SER A 23 26.06 51.36 -4.98
N LEU A 24 24.98 50.60 -4.74
CA LEU A 24 25.05 49.36 -4.00
C LEU A 24 26.14 48.53 -4.68
N ARG A 25 27.35 48.56 -4.10
CA ARG A 25 28.48 47.75 -4.52
C ARG A 25 28.02 46.32 -4.31
N LYS A 26 27.41 45.74 -5.34
CA LYS A 26 27.14 44.31 -5.43
C LYS A 26 28.52 43.66 -5.35
N ARG A 27 28.94 43.29 -4.13
CA ARG A 27 30.16 42.52 -3.91
C ARG A 27 30.06 41.32 -4.83
N LYS A 28 30.94 41.24 -5.83
CA LYS A 28 31.02 40.11 -6.76
C LYS A 28 31.24 38.88 -5.88
N LYS A 29 30.19 38.09 -5.65
CA LYS A 29 30.29 36.80 -4.95
C LYS A 29 31.35 35.99 -5.66
N SER A 30 32.33 35.48 -4.90
CA SER A 30 33.43 34.72 -5.47
C SER A 30 32.87 33.54 -6.29
N THR A 31 33.57 33.18 -7.35
CA THR A 31 33.24 32.00 -8.18
C THR A 31 33.07 30.74 -7.32
N LEU A 32 33.87 30.62 -6.26
CA LEU A 32 33.77 29.58 -5.23
C LEU A 32 32.42 29.58 -4.50
N GLN A 33 31.89 30.73 -4.07
CA GLN A 33 30.57 30.79 -3.42
C GLN A 33 29.46 30.33 -4.37
N LYS A 34 29.55 30.65 -5.67
CA LYS A 34 28.56 30.21 -6.67
C LYS A 34 28.63 28.70 -6.87
N HIS A 35 29.83 28.13 -6.95
CA HIS A 35 30.00 26.67 -7.02
C HIS A 35 29.48 25.96 -5.78
N TRP A 36 29.73 26.48 -4.58
CA TRP A 36 29.22 25.90 -3.34
C TRP A 36 27.68 25.87 -3.30
N VAL A 37 27.02 26.94 -3.73
CA VAL A 37 25.55 26.98 -3.82
C VAL A 37 25.02 25.99 -4.84
N ARG A 38 25.69 25.82 -5.99
CA ARG A 38 25.32 24.81 -7.00
C ARG A 38 25.48 23.40 -6.44
N LEU A 39 26.59 23.13 -5.76
CA LEU A 39 26.88 21.81 -5.20
C LEU A 39 25.85 21.44 -4.11
N LYS A 40 25.54 22.37 -3.19
CA LYS A 40 24.48 22.19 -2.19
C LYS A 40 23.14 21.88 -2.84
N LYS A 41 22.73 22.67 -3.85
CA LYS A 41 21.48 22.42 -4.58
C LYS A 41 21.46 21.05 -5.26
N PHE A 42 22.59 20.63 -5.83
CA PHE A 42 22.71 19.33 -6.48
C PHE A 42 22.56 18.18 -5.47
N VAL A 43 23.24 18.27 -4.32
CA VAL A 43 23.15 17.26 -3.26
C VAL A 43 21.74 17.18 -2.67
N VAL A 44 21.11 18.33 -2.40
CA VAL A 44 19.73 18.38 -1.91
C VAL A 44 18.75 17.79 -2.92
N ALA A 45 18.90 18.10 -4.21
CA ALA A 45 18.04 17.54 -5.25
C ALA A 45 18.21 16.02 -5.40
N ARG A 46 19.43 15.50 -5.23
CA ARG A 46 19.71 14.06 -5.21
C ARG A 46 19.03 13.39 -4.01
N LEU A 47 19.21 13.95 -2.81
CA LEU A 47 18.58 13.43 -1.59
C LEU A 47 17.05 13.43 -1.66
N ALA A 48 16.44 14.49 -2.21
CA ALA A 48 15.00 14.58 -2.41
C ALA A 48 14.49 13.46 -3.33
N ARG A 49 15.18 13.20 -4.45
CA ARG A 49 14.80 12.11 -5.37
C ARG A 49 14.89 10.72 -4.71
N LEU A 50 15.91 10.47 -3.90
CA LEU A 50 16.01 9.20 -3.16
C LEU A 50 14.89 9.08 -2.12
N ALA A 51 14.55 10.16 -1.42
CA ALA A 51 13.45 10.17 -0.46
C ALA A 51 12.11 9.86 -1.14
N ASP A 52 11.85 10.43 -2.33
CA ASP A 52 10.66 10.13 -3.12
C ASP A 52 10.61 8.65 -3.54
N GLN A 53 11.74 8.09 -3.98
CA GLN A 53 11.83 6.67 -4.34
C GLN A 53 11.53 5.75 -3.14
N LEU A 54 12.07 6.07 -1.97
CA LEU A 54 11.78 5.34 -0.72
C LEU A 54 10.30 5.48 -0.32
N GLY A 55 9.70 6.65 -0.53
CA GLY A 55 8.27 6.88 -0.29
C GLY A 55 7.36 6.01 -1.16
N LEU A 56 7.66 5.94 -2.46
CA LEU A 56 6.91 5.09 -3.40
C LEU A 56 7.06 3.60 -3.07
N LEU A 57 8.27 3.14 -2.75
CA LEU A 57 8.50 1.75 -2.39
C LEU A 57 7.78 1.38 -1.09
N ARG A 58 7.78 2.28 -0.09
CA ARG A 58 7.03 2.08 1.16
C ARG A 58 5.54 1.97 0.91
N GLN A 59 4.98 2.81 0.05
CA GLN A 59 3.56 2.71 -0.35
C GLN A 59 3.24 1.39 -1.06
N GLN A 60 4.16 0.86 -1.87
CA GLN A 60 3.98 -0.44 -2.50
C GLN A 60 3.96 -1.58 -1.48
N VAL A 61 4.85 -1.55 -0.48
CA VAL A 61 4.88 -2.52 0.62
C VAL A 61 3.60 -2.45 1.45
N ASP A 62 3.12 -1.25 1.78
CA ASP A 62 1.87 -1.08 2.53
C ASP A 62 0.67 -1.66 1.75
N ARG A 63 0.60 -1.42 0.43
CA ARG A 63 -0.44 -2.02 -0.43
C ARG A 63 -0.36 -3.54 -0.47
N LEU A 64 0.85 -4.10 -0.61
CA LEU A 64 1.04 -5.55 -0.60
C LEU A 64 0.63 -6.16 0.75
N SER A 65 0.99 -5.50 1.86
CA SER A 65 0.62 -5.95 3.20
C SER A 65 -0.90 -6.03 3.36
N VAL A 66 -1.64 -5.04 2.87
CA VAL A 66 -3.12 -5.07 2.90
C VAL A 66 -3.67 -6.23 2.06
N GLN A 67 -3.09 -6.49 0.89
CA GLN A 67 -3.50 -7.61 0.04
C GLN A 67 -3.24 -8.97 0.70
N VAL A 68 -2.09 -9.14 1.35
CA VAL A 68 -1.77 -10.38 2.09
C VAL A 68 -2.72 -10.58 3.26
N SER A 69 -3.03 -9.54 4.05
CA SER A 69 -4.00 -9.66 5.14
C SER A 69 -5.42 -9.99 4.63
N ALA A 70 -5.83 -9.43 3.49
CA ALA A 70 -7.12 -9.75 2.87
C ALA A 70 -7.16 -11.17 2.27
N LEU A 71 -6.03 -11.69 1.81
CA LEU A 71 -5.92 -13.08 1.37
C LEU A 71 -5.91 -14.03 2.57
N GLN A 72 -5.20 -13.68 3.64
CA GLN A 72 -5.18 -14.45 4.88
C GLN A 72 -6.58 -14.57 5.46
N SER A 73 -7.38 -13.49 5.49
CA SER A 73 -8.76 -13.57 5.98
C SER A 73 -9.67 -14.43 5.10
N ARG A 74 -9.44 -14.48 3.78
CA ARG A 74 -10.15 -15.40 2.89
C ARG A 74 -9.76 -16.85 3.13
N VAL A 75 -8.48 -17.12 3.39
CA VAL A 75 -8.00 -18.45 3.76
C VAL A 75 -8.60 -18.86 5.10
N ASP A 76 -8.52 -17.99 6.12
CA ASP A 76 -9.09 -18.25 7.45
C ASP A 76 -10.60 -18.40 7.46
N ALA A 77 -11.33 -17.89 6.46
CA ALA A 77 -12.75 -18.16 6.29
C ALA A 77 -13.03 -19.56 5.72
N LEU A 78 -12.10 -20.13 4.95
CA LEU A 78 -12.21 -21.45 4.34
C LEU A 78 -11.74 -22.57 5.28
N THR A 79 -10.74 -22.30 6.13
CA THR A 79 -10.14 -23.29 7.06
C THR A 79 -11.07 -23.84 8.16
N PRO A 80 -11.92 -23.04 8.86
CA PRO A 80 -12.75 -23.54 9.96
C PRO A 80 -13.88 -24.47 9.48
N ALA A 81 -14.38 -24.26 8.26
CA ALA A 81 -15.35 -25.17 7.63
C ALA A 81 -14.71 -26.55 7.32
N GLN A 82 -13.44 -26.55 6.91
CA GLN A 82 -12.71 -27.77 6.57
C GLN A 82 -12.34 -28.58 7.83
N GLY A 83 -11.92 -27.92 8.92
CA GLY A 83 -11.59 -28.60 10.18
C GLY A 83 -12.77 -29.40 10.78
N GLY A 84 -13.97 -28.84 10.74
CA GLY A 84 -15.19 -29.52 11.20
C GLY A 84 -15.51 -30.77 10.37
N ILE A 85 -15.49 -30.65 9.04
CA ILE A 85 -15.73 -31.77 8.12
C ILE A 85 -14.68 -32.88 8.27
N VAL A 86 -13.39 -32.54 8.39
CA VAL A 86 -12.31 -33.52 8.60
C VAL A 86 -12.55 -34.30 9.89
N SER A 87 -12.88 -33.61 10.98
CA SER A 87 -13.14 -34.27 12.27
C SER A 87 -14.36 -35.21 12.21
N PHE A 88 -15.43 -34.79 11.53
CA PHE A 88 -16.62 -35.60 11.31
C PHE A 88 -16.33 -36.85 10.46
N LEU A 89 -15.62 -36.69 9.34
CA LEU A 89 -15.24 -37.79 8.46
C LEU A 89 -14.29 -38.76 9.15
N ARG A 90 -13.33 -38.27 9.95
CA ARG A 90 -12.41 -39.12 10.73
C ARG A 90 -13.16 -39.99 11.74
N ALA A 91 -14.20 -39.46 12.37
CA ALA A 91 -15.05 -40.23 13.27
C ALA A 91 -15.84 -41.35 12.56
N ARG A 92 -16.00 -41.24 11.23
CA ARG A 92 -16.73 -42.19 10.38
C ARG A 92 -15.84 -43.11 9.55
N VAL A 93 -14.53 -43.12 9.79
CA VAL A 93 -13.62 -44.09 9.15
C VAL A 93 -14.07 -45.51 9.50
N GLY A 94 -14.11 -46.39 8.50
CA GLY A 94 -14.60 -47.76 8.59
C GLY A 94 -16.11 -47.91 8.44
N THR A 95 -16.86 -46.82 8.25
CA THR A 95 -18.31 -46.85 8.03
C THR A 95 -18.68 -46.57 6.58
N LEU A 96 -19.86 -47.06 6.17
CA LEU A 96 -20.48 -46.71 4.90
C LEU A 96 -20.90 -45.24 4.95
N ALA A 97 -20.55 -44.50 3.89
CA ALA A 97 -20.91 -43.11 3.71
C ALA A 97 -21.39 -42.87 2.29
N THR A 98 -22.32 -41.92 2.17
CA THR A 98 -22.73 -41.36 0.88
C THR A 98 -22.14 -39.96 0.77
N ILE A 99 -21.34 -39.71 -0.26
CA ILE A 99 -20.67 -38.42 -0.46
C ILE A 99 -21.17 -37.78 -1.74
N GLU A 100 -21.75 -36.58 -1.63
CA GLU A 100 -22.14 -35.79 -2.79
C GLU A 100 -20.96 -34.94 -3.27
N THR A 101 -20.66 -35.06 -4.57
CA THR A 101 -19.61 -34.26 -5.24
C THR A 101 -20.20 -33.58 -6.47
N PRO A 102 -19.53 -32.55 -7.03
CA PRO A 102 -19.98 -31.91 -8.27
C PRO A 102 -20.08 -32.86 -9.48
N ALA A 103 -19.38 -34.00 -9.44
CA ALA A 103 -19.41 -35.02 -10.49
C ALA A 103 -20.52 -36.07 -10.29
N GLY A 104 -21.21 -36.05 -9.14
CA GLY A 104 -22.22 -37.03 -8.76
C GLY A 104 -22.03 -37.56 -7.34
N THR A 105 -22.90 -38.48 -6.95
CA THR A 105 -22.89 -39.11 -5.62
C THR A 105 -22.06 -40.39 -5.63
N LEU A 106 -21.20 -40.53 -4.63
CA LEU A 106 -20.32 -41.68 -4.44
C LEU A 106 -20.75 -42.47 -3.20
N PHE A 107 -20.69 -43.80 -3.28
CA PHE A 107 -21.18 -44.70 -2.24
C PHE A 107 -20.10 -45.71 -1.87
N GLY A 108 -19.82 -45.84 -0.57
CA GLY A 108 -18.83 -46.82 -0.12
C GLY A 108 -18.30 -46.56 1.28
N THR A 109 -17.26 -47.29 1.64
CA THR A 109 -16.70 -47.27 3.00
C THR A 109 -15.54 -46.28 3.08
N ILE A 110 -15.57 -45.36 4.04
CA ILE A 110 -14.45 -44.45 4.28
C ILE A 110 -13.28 -45.28 4.81
N ILE A 111 -12.15 -45.27 4.12
CA ILE A 111 -10.95 -46.01 4.55
C ILE A 111 -9.99 -45.09 5.29
N LEU A 112 -9.83 -43.86 4.80
CA LEU A 112 -8.84 -42.92 5.30
C LEU A 112 -9.29 -41.49 5.04
N VAL A 113 -8.96 -40.58 5.96
CA VAL A 113 -9.21 -39.14 5.83
C VAL A 113 -7.88 -38.42 6.05
N GLY A 114 -7.37 -37.81 4.98
CA GLY A 114 -6.17 -36.99 4.99
C GLY A 114 -6.41 -35.59 5.56
N GLU A 115 -5.51 -34.67 5.27
CA GLU A 115 -5.69 -33.25 5.63
C GLU A 115 -6.63 -32.53 4.66
N ASP A 116 -6.57 -32.87 3.36
CA ASP A 116 -7.29 -32.21 2.28
C ASP A 116 -8.07 -33.18 1.36
N PHE A 117 -8.11 -34.47 1.69
CA PHE A 117 -8.85 -35.49 0.95
C PHE A 117 -9.51 -36.55 1.84
N VAL A 118 -10.50 -37.24 1.29
CA VAL A 118 -11.07 -38.48 1.83
C VAL A 118 -10.92 -39.60 0.82
N GLN A 119 -10.58 -40.79 1.31
CA GLN A 119 -10.44 -42.00 0.53
C GLN A 119 -11.59 -42.95 0.86
N LEU A 120 -12.22 -43.45 -0.18
CA LEU A 120 -13.43 -44.25 -0.10
C LEU A 120 -13.27 -45.53 -0.91
N ARG A 121 -13.77 -46.66 -0.37
CA ARG A 121 -13.83 -47.95 -1.07
C ARG A 121 -15.25 -48.21 -1.53
N GLU A 122 -15.48 -48.29 -2.83
CA GLU A 122 -16.79 -48.61 -3.37
C GLU A 122 -17.07 -50.12 -3.29
N ALA A 123 -18.32 -50.51 -3.56
CA ALA A 123 -18.78 -51.90 -3.43
C ALA A 123 -18.06 -52.87 -4.39
N ASP A 124 -17.58 -52.36 -5.54
CA ASP A 124 -16.76 -53.10 -6.51
C ASP A 124 -15.31 -53.30 -6.05
N GLY A 125 -14.94 -52.70 -4.91
CA GLY A 125 -13.59 -52.73 -4.36
C GLY A 125 -12.65 -51.67 -4.92
N SER A 126 -13.12 -50.79 -5.81
CA SER A 126 -12.35 -49.65 -6.32
C SER A 126 -12.07 -48.64 -5.21
N ILE A 127 -10.98 -47.88 -5.38
CA ILE A 127 -10.55 -46.86 -4.44
C ILE A 127 -10.72 -45.50 -5.10
N VAL A 128 -11.49 -44.63 -4.44
CA VAL A 128 -11.77 -43.27 -4.90
C VAL A 128 -11.16 -42.27 -3.93
N LEU A 129 -10.37 -41.33 -4.45
CA LEU A 129 -9.88 -40.18 -3.70
C LEU A 129 -10.68 -38.94 -4.05
N ILE A 130 -11.27 -38.31 -3.03
CA ILE A 130 -12.10 -37.13 -3.17
C ILE A 130 -11.42 -35.99 -2.41
N PRO A 131 -10.98 -34.92 -3.08
CA PRO A 131 -10.53 -33.70 -2.41
C PRO A 131 -11.67 -33.14 -1.54
N LEU A 132 -11.39 -32.74 -0.30
CA LEU A 132 -12.42 -32.22 0.62
C LEU A 132 -13.12 -30.98 0.09
N ARG A 133 -12.43 -30.17 -0.72
CA ARG A 133 -13.02 -29.03 -1.44
C ARG A 133 -14.14 -29.40 -2.42
N ASN A 134 -14.20 -30.67 -2.83
CA ASN A 134 -15.22 -31.21 -3.73
C ASN A 134 -16.32 -31.97 -2.98
N VAL A 135 -16.27 -32.04 -1.64
CA VAL A 135 -17.31 -32.65 -0.82
C VAL A 135 -18.38 -31.59 -0.57
N LEU A 136 -19.59 -31.83 -1.09
CA LEU A 136 -20.73 -30.93 -0.90
C LEU A 136 -21.52 -31.33 0.35
N SER A 137 -21.73 -32.62 0.56
CA SER A 137 -22.43 -33.17 1.72
C SER A 137 -22.00 -34.61 2.00
N VAL A 138 -22.27 -35.09 3.21
CA VAL A 138 -21.98 -36.46 3.65
C VAL A 138 -23.16 -36.97 4.47
N VAL A 139 -23.68 -38.15 4.10
CA VAL A 139 -24.80 -38.83 4.78
C VAL A 139 -24.36 -40.17 5.34
#